data_AF-A0A8X6YBA3-F1
#
_entry.id   AF-A0A8X6YBA3-F1
#
_cell.length_a   1.000
_cell.length_b   1.000
_cell.length_c   1.000
_cell.angle_alpha   90.00
_cell.angle_beta   90.00
_cell.angle_gamma   90.00
#
_symmetry.space_group_name_H-M   'P 1'
#
loop_
_entity.id
_entity.type
_entity.pdbx_description
1 polymer ?
#
loop_
_entity_poly.entity_id
_entity_poly.type
_entity_poly.pdbx_seq_one_letter_code
_entity_poly.pdbx_strand_id
1 'polypeptide(L)'
;MDSLKLVHPFTLILAGPSGSGKSQFVKKLIENKMVKPFPKKIVWCYGVYQTLYEEMPNISFHEGIPSNLHQYSEALIVTDDLIGELGNDPQLTKLFVKFSHHRNLSIIFVVQNIFHKGKEIREISLNAHYLVLFKNRRDQSQITHLGRQLYPRKVKFFQECYADATHIKTLWILTY
;
A
#
# COMPACT_ATOMS: atom_id res chain seq x y z
N MET A 1 19.52 14.09 -6.18
CA MET A 1 18.58 12.96 -6.22
C MET A 1 17.19 13.55 -6.21
N ASP A 2 16.46 13.45 -7.32
CA ASP A 2 15.03 13.76 -7.29
C ASP A 2 14.37 12.87 -6.23
N SER A 3 13.84 13.50 -5.19
CA SER A 3 13.04 12.82 -4.16
C SER A 3 11.95 12.02 -4.87
N LEU A 4 11.83 10.73 -4.59
CA LEU A 4 10.75 9.90 -5.14
C LEU A 4 9.39 10.55 -4.86
N LYS A 5 8.59 10.73 -5.92
CA LYS A 5 7.25 11.32 -5.84
C LYS A 5 6.26 10.40 -6.54
N LEU A 6 5.24 9.97 -5.83
CA LEU A 6 4.14 9.16 -6.36
C LEU A 6 3.24 10.08 -7.19
N VAL A 7 2.88 9.64 -8.39
CA VAL A 7 2.04 10.43 -9.30
C VAL A 7 0.58 10.08 -9.08
N HIS A 8 -0.23 11.04 -8.66
CA HIS A 8 -1.67 10.88 -8.51
C HIS A 8 -2.37 10.91 -9.89
N PRO A 9 -3.36 10.04 -10.14
CA PRO A 9 -3.85 8.97 -9.27
C PRO A 9 -2.97 7.70 -9.35
N PHE A 10 -2.89 6.93 -8.26
CA PHE A 10 -2.13 5.68 -8.23
C PHE A 10 -2.75 4.61 -7.32
N THR A 11 -2.26 3.39 -7.44
CA THR A 11 -2.47 2.31 -6.47
C THR A 11 -1.12 1.86 -5.95
N LEU A 12 -0.96 1.82 -4.62
CA LEU A 12 0.26 1.47 -3.92
C LEU A 12 -0.02 0.31 -2.99
N ILE A 13 0.78 -0.74 -3.07
CA ILE A 13 0.77 -1.80 -2.07
C ILE A 13 1.95 -1.63 -1.14
N LEU A 14 1.67 -1.71 0.16
CA LEU A 14 2.61 -1.57 1.24
C LEU A 14 2.63 -2.87 2.04
N ALA A 15 3.58 -3.75 1.76
CA ALA A 15 3.60 -5.11 2.28
C ALA A 15 4.69 -5.33 3.35
N GLY A 16 4.30 -5.92 4.49
CA GLY A 16 5.23 -6.26 5.56
C GLY A 16 4.57 -6.79 6.82
N PRO A 17 5.28 -7.55 7.66
CA PRO A 17 4.71 -8.15 8.86
C PRO A 17 4.19 -7.09 9.85
N SER A 18 3.38 -7.50 10.83
CA SER A 18 2.97 -6.61 11.93
C SER A 18 4.20 -5.97 12.61
N GLY A 19 4.08 -4.71 13.00
CA GLY A 19 5.17 -3.93 13.60
C GLY A 19 6.31 -3.52 12.65
N SER A 20 6.21 -3.76 11.34
CA SER A 20 7.29 -3.42 10.39
C SER A 20 7.43 -1.91 10.08
N GLY A 21 6.56 -1.05 10.63
CA GLY A 21 6.62 0.41 10.41
C GLY A 21 5.79 0.91 9.21
N LYS A 22 4.82 0.13 8.76
CA LYS A 22 3.94 0.45 7.62
C LYS A 22 3.16 1.75 7.79
N SER A 23 2.37 1.85 8.85
CA SER A 23 1.55 3.03 9.12
C SER A 23 2.42 4.28 9.35
N GLN A 24 3.58 4.12 9.98
CA GLN A 24 4.60 5.19 10.10
C GLN A 24 5.16 5.65 8.76
N PHE A 25 5.33 4.74 7.80
CA PHE A 25 5.73 5.13 6.45
C PHE A 25 4.63 5.94 5.74
N VAL A 26 3.38 5.51 5.82
CA VAL A 26 2.25 6.24 5.22
C VAL A 26 2.12 7.64 5.85
N LYS A 27 2.28 7.75 7.17
CA LYS A 27 2.37 9.04 7.87
C LYS A 27 3.45 9.94 7.26
N LYS A 28 4.69 9.46 7.16
CA LYS A 28 5.81 10.22 6.57
C LYS A 28 5.57 10.60 5.11
N LEU A 29 4.98 9.70 4.32
CA LEU A 29 4.64 9.95 2.91
C LEU A 29 3.67 11.13 2.79
N ILE A 30 2.66 11.18 3.66
CA ILE A 30 1.65 12.25 3.71
C ILE A 30 2.27 13.56 4.22
N GLU A 31 2.98 13.54 5.36
CA GLU A 31 3.61 14.72 5.96
C GLU A 31 4.62 15.40 5.02
N ASN A 32 5.41 14.61 4.31
CA ASN A 32 6.40 15.10 3.35
C ASN A 32 5.81 15.40 1.96
N LYS A 33 4.48 15.31 1.81
CA LYS A 33 3.76 15.57 0.55
C LYS A 33 4.37 14.86 -0.65
N MET A 34 4.68 13.57 -0.48
CA MET A 34 5.35 12.75 -1.50
C MET A 34 4.43 12.34 -2.67
N VAL A 35 3.16 12.77 -2.65
CA VAL A 35 2.19 12.54 -3.74
C VAL A 35 2.04 13.82 -4.58
N LYS A 36 2.00 13.70 -5.90
CA LYS A 36 1.85 14.81 -6.84
C LYS A 36 0.77 14.58 -7.91
N PRO A 37 -0.19 15.51 -8.10
CA PRO A 37 -0.50 16.62 -7.19
C PRO A 37 -0.87 16.09 -5.79
N PHE A 38 -0.64 16.90 -4.75
CA PHE A 38 -0.97 16.47 -3.40
C PHE A 38 -2.50 16.42 -3.24
N PRO A 39 -3.07 15.29 -2.77
CA PRO A 39 -4.51 15.13 -2.60
C PRO A 39 -5.07 16.17 -1.63
N LYS A 40 -6.23 16.76 -1.96
CA LYS A 40 -6.91 17.71 -1.07
C LYS A 40 -7.60 17.02 0.09
N LYS A 41 -7.96 15.75 -0.09
CA LYS A 41 -8.67 14.93 0.88
C LYS A 41 -7.92 13.64 1.12
N ILE A 42 -7.77 13.28 2.39
CA ILE A 42 -7.13 12.04 2.81
C ILE A 42 -8.09 11.32 3.75
N VAL A 43 -8.40 10.09 3.39
CA VAL A 43 -9.31 9.20 4.13
C VAL A 43 -8.50 7.99 4.53
N TRP A 44 -8.45 7.69 5.82
CA TRP A 44 -7.73 6.54 6.36
C TRP A 44 -8.72 5.58 7.01
N CYS A 45 -8.92 4.44 6.35
CA CYS A 45 -9.76 3.35 6.81
C CYS A 45 -8.88 2.35 7.58
N TYR A 46 -9.22 2.02 8.82
CA TYR A 46 -8.44 1.13 9.68
C TYR A 46 -9.28 -0.01 10.28
N GLY A 47 -8.69 -1.19 10.45
CA GLY A 47 -9.29 -2.29 11.22
C GLY A 47 -8.96 -2.23 12.72
N VAL A 48 -7.77 -1.70 13.06
CA VAL A 48 -7.32 -1.56 14.45
C VAL A 48 -6.88 -0.12 14.69
N TYR A 49 -7.37 0.47 15.80
CA TYR A 49 -6.97 1.82 16.22
C TYR A 49 -5.48 1.89 16.56
N GLN A 50 -4.81 2.97 16.16
CA GLN A 50 -3.41 3.25 16.49
C GLN A 50 -3.30 4.66 17.04
N THR A 51 -2.53 4.85 18.12
CA THR A 51 -2.30 6.17 18.73
C THR A 51 -1.69 7.19 17.76
N LEU A 52 -0.98 6.73 16.72
CA LEU A 52 -0.39 7.61 15.68
C LEU A 52 -1.43 8.44 14.93
N TYR A 53 -2.71 8.02 14.92
CA TYR A 53 -3.78 8.75 14.24
C TYR A 53 -4.03 10.12 14.87
N GLU A 54 -3.82 10.23 16.18
CA GLU A 54 -3.95 11.49 16.94
C GLU A 54 -2.94 12.55 16.49
N GLU A 55 -1.81 12.12 15.93
CA GLU A 55 -0.76 12.99 15.41
C GLU A 55 -1.06 13.52 13.99
N MET A 56 -2.20 13.13 13.39
CA MET A 56 -2.54 13.42 12.00
C MET A 56 -3.93 14.07 11.84
N PRO A 57 -4.17 15.27 12.42
CA PRO A 57 -5.50 15.85 12.53
C PRO A 57 -6.17 16.22 11.19
N ASN A 58 -5.41 16.30 10.10
CA ASN A 58 -5.91 16.64 8.76
C ASN A 58 -6.40 15.42 7.96
N ILE A 59 -6.51 14.25 8.59
CA ILE A 59 -6.95 13.00 7.97
C ILE A 59 -8.32 12.61 8.55
N SER A 60 -9.24 12.21 7.66
CA SER A 60 -10.49 11.59 8.08
C SER A 60 -10.26 10.11 8.37
N PHE A 61 -10.24 9.75 9.66
CA PHE A 61 -10.09 8.36 10.10
C PHE A 61 -11.45 7.68 10.21
N HIS A 62 -11.54 6.45 9.69
CA HIS A 62 -12.74 5.61 9.74
C HIS A 62 -12.35 4.19 10.14
N GLU A 63 -13.06 3.62 11.12
CA GLU A 63 -12.99 2.20 11.38
C GLU A 63 -13.77 1.45 10.29
N GLY A 64 -13.15 0.45 9.66
CA GLY A 64 -13.73 -0.24 8.50
C GLY A 64 -13.75 0.60 7.21
N ILE A 65 -14.38 0.06 6.17
CA ILE A 65 -14.70 0.82 4.94
C ILE A 65 -16.01 1.58 5.13
N PRO A 66 -16.01 2.92 5.00
CA PRO A 66 -17.25 3.68 5.11
C PRO A 66 -18.15 3.42 3.89
N SER A 67 -19.46 3.29 4.10
CA SER A 67 -20.43 2.98 3.04
C SER A 67 -20.47 4.03 1.92
N ASN A 68 -20.13 5.28 2.24
CA ASN A 68 -20.05 6.40 1.31
C ASN A 68 -18.67 6.58 0.65
N LEU A 69 -17.74 5.61 0.76
CA LEU A 69 -16.39 5.69 0.16
C LEU A 69 -16.43 5.97 -1.35
N HIS A 70 -17.48 5.52 -2.04
CA HIS A 70 -17.72 5.75 -3.47
C HIS A 70 -18.00 7.22 -3.84
N GLN A 71 -18.28 8.09 -2.87
CA GLN A 71 -18.57 9.52 -3.07
C GLN A 71 -17.29 10.37 -3.11
N TYR A 72 -16.16 9.84 -2.64
CA TYR A 72 -14.90 10.58 -2.68
C TYR A 72 -14.36 10.67 -4.12
N SER A 73 -13.71 11.79 -4.42
CA SER A 73 -12.98 12.06 -5.66
C SER A 73 -11.77 12.93 -5.34
N GLU A 74 -10.73 12.87 -6.19
CA GLU A 74 -9.48 13.65 -6.01
C GLU A 74 -8.83 13.46 -4.62
N ALA A 75 -8.92 12.24 -4.09
CA ALA A 75 -8.56 11.90 -2.72
C ALA A 75 -7.50 10.80 -2.66
N LEU A 76 -6.82 10.72 -1.51
CA LEU A 76 -5.98 9.59 -1.13
C LEU A 76 -6.70 8.76 -0.08
N ILE A 77 -6.89 7.48 -0.40
CA ILE A 77 -7.50 6.50 0.49
C ILE A 77 -6.41 5.57 1.00
N VAL A 78 -6.30 5.42 2.31
CA VAL A 78 -5.44 4.43 2.95
C VAL A 78 -6.33 3.33 3.53
N THR A 79 -6.03 2.08 3.23
CA THR A 79 -6.70 0.92 3.83
C THR A 79 -5.67 0.15 4.68
N ASP A 80 -5.81 0.23 6.01
CA ASP A 80 -4.86 -0.35 6.97
C ASP A 80 -5.48 -1.47 7.80
N ASP A 81 -4.89 -2.66 7.70
CA ASP A 81 -5.32 -3.89 8.37
C ASP A 81 -6.75 -4.39 8.02
N LEU A 82 -7.36 -3.85 6.96
CA LEU A 82 -8.73 -4.19 6.55
C LEU A 82 -8.83 -5.40 5.60
N ILE A 83 -7.72 -5.99 5.19
CA ILE A 83 -7.70 -7.10 4.23
C ILE A 83 -8.32 -8.38 4.80
N GLY A 84 -8.17 -8.65 6.10
CA GLY A 84 -8.77 -9.84 6.71
C GLY A 84 -10.30 -9.80 6.68
N GLU A 85 -10.88 -8.62 6.85
CA GLU A 85 -12.33 -8.40 6.89
C GLU A 85 -12.95 -8.33 5.49
N LEU A 86 -12.17 -7.87 4.51
CA LEU A 86 -12.70 -7.50 3.20
C LEU A 86 -12.09 -8.29 2.03
N GLY A 87 -11.17 -9.23 2.30
CA GLY A 87 -10.43 -9.96 1.27
C GLY A 87 -11.29 -10.75 0.28
N ASN A 88 -12.56 -11.01 0.63
CA ASN A 88 -13.55 -11.65 -0.22
C ASN A 88 -14.73 -10.73 -0.60
N ASP A 89 -14.71 -9.45 -0.22
CA ASP A 89 -15.79 -8.52 -0.53
C ASP A 89 -15.63 -7.96 -1.96
N PRO A 90 -16.58 -8.22 -2.88
CA PRO A 90 -16.55 -7.67 -4.23
C PRO A 90 -16.56 -6.14 -4.27
N GLN A 91 -17.03 -5.48 -3.21
CA GLN A 91 -16.96 -4.02 -3.07
C GLN A 91 -15.51 -3.55 -3.03
N LEU A 92 -14.60 -4.33 -2.43
CA LEU A 92 -13.18 -4.02 -2.38
C LEU A 92 -12.69 -3.95 -3.84
N THR A 93 -12.79 -5.01 -4.64
CA THR A 93 -12.40 -4.99 -6.07
C THR A 93 -13.03 -3.86 -6.89
N LYS A 94 -14.33 -3.59 -6.72
CA LYS A 94 -14.99 -2.46 -7.41
C LYS A 94 -14.39 -1.12 -7.03
N LEU A 95 -14.01 -0.95 -5.76
CA LEU A 95 -13.35 0.25 -5.28
C LEU A 95 -12.01 0.49 -5.97
N PHE A 96 -11.22 -0.56 -6.14
CA PHE A 96 -9.85 -0.43 -6.61
C PHE A 96 -9.69 -0.48 -8.12
N VAL A 97 -10.41 -1.38 -8.78
CA VAL A 97 -10.32 -1.53 -10.24
C VAL A 97 -11.16 -0.47 -10.94
N LYS A 98 -12.32 -0.10 -10.38
CA LYS A 98 -13.27 0.80 -11.05
C LYS A 98 -13.16 2.24 -10.54
N PHE A 99 -13.22 2.47 -9.22
CA PHE A 99 -13.28 3.86 -8.74
C PHE A 99 -11.95 4.60 -8.81
N SER A 100 -10.79 3.94 -8.69
CA SER A 100 -9.48 4.61 -8.77
C SER A 100 -9.29 5.41 -10.07
N HIS A 101 -9.53 4.76 -11.21
CA HIS A 101 -9.38 5.36 -12.54
C HIS A 101 -10.48 6.37 -12.87
N HIS A 102 -11.74 6.12 -12.45
CA HIS A 102 -12.87 6.99 -12.80
C HIS A 102 -13.05 8.20 -11.89
N ARG A 103 -12.48 8.20 -10.68
CA ARG A 103 -12.70 9.25 -9.67
C ARG A 103 -11.44 10.02 -9.30
N ASN A 104 -10.33 9.77 -10.01
CA ASN A 104 -9.02 10.37 -9.71
C ASN A 104 -8.64 10.09 -8.25
N LEU A 105 -8.59 8.81 -7.86
CA LEU A 105 -8.25 8.42 -6.48
C LEU A 105 -6.85 7.80 -6.44
N SER A 106 -6.08 8.20 -5.45
CA SER A 106 -4.91 7.42 -5.02
C SER A 106 -5.29 6.49 -3.89
N ILE A 107 -4.72 5.28 -3.90
CA ILE A 107 -5.06 4.25 -2.94
C ILE A 107 -3.78 3.61 -2.43
N ILE A 108 -3.65 3.51 -1.09
CA ILE A 108 -2.57 2.80 -0.41
C ILE A 108 -3.17 1.60 0.34
N PHE A 109 -2.73 0.40 -0.02
CA PHE A 109 -3.06 -0.83 0.68
C PHE A 109 -1.96 -1.20 1.63
N VAL A 110 -2.26 -1.24 2.92
CA VAL A 110 -1.34 -1.73 3.92
C VAL A 110 -1.67 -3.19 4.21
N VAL A 111 -0.73 -4.07 3.84
CA VAL A 111 -0.95 -5.51 3.84
C VAL A 111 0.11 -6.21 4.69
N GLN A 112 -0.29 -7.22 5.46
CA GLN A 112 0.65 -8.02 6.24
C GLN A 112 1.42 -9.03 5.37
N ASN A 113 0.75 -9.54 4.34
CA ASN A 113 1.27 -10.52 3.40
C ASN A 113 0.86 -10.13 1.98
N ILE A 114 1.84 -10.04 1.07
CA ILE A 114 1.59 -9.68 -0.34
C ILE A 114 0.88 -10.80 -1.12
N PHE A 115 0.95 -12.04 -0.63
CA PHE A 115 0.28 -13.22 -1.18
C PHE A 115 -0.89 -13.66 -0.30
N HIS A 116 -1.58 -12.70 0.34
CA HIS A 116 -2.79 -13.02 1.10
C HIS A 116 -3.79 -13.76 0.21
N LYS A 117 -4.49 -14.76 0.80
CA LYS A 117 -5.43 -15.60 0.08
C LYS A 117 -6.71 -14.80 -0.22
N GLY A 118 -6.96 -14.54 -1.49
CA GLY A 118 -8.14 -13.83 -1.99
C GLY A 118 -7.93 -13.50 -3.46
N LYS A 119 -8.89 -13.81 -4.32
CA LYS A 119 -8.75 -13.58 -5.77
C LYS A 119 -8.59 -12.09 -6.06
N GLU A 120 -9.32 -11.30 -5.30
CA GLU A 120 -9.45 -9.85 -5.33
C GLU A 120 -8.11 -9.18 -4.99
N ILE A 121 -7.45 -9.62 -3.91
CA ILE A 121 -6.15 -9.08 -3.47
C ILE A 121 -5.06 -9.41 -4.48
N ARG A 122 -5.11 -10.59 -5.09
CA ARG A 122 -4.18 -10.97 -6.16
C ARG A 122 -4.36 -10.07 -7.39
N GLU A 123 -5.59 -9.82 -7.82
CA GLU A 123 -5.88 -8.92 -8.94
C GLU A 123 -5.42 -7.49 -8.64
N ILE A 124 -5.66 -6.99 -7.43
CA ILE A 124 -5.17 -5.68 -6.96
C ILE A 124 -3.65 -5.62 -7.00
N SER A 125 -2.97 -6.68 -6.54
CA SER A 125 -1.51 -6.76 -6.51
C SER A 125 -0.86 -6.75 -7.89
N LEU A 126 -1.45 -7.47 -8.84
CA LEU A 126 -0.98 -7.48 -10.21
C LEU A 126 -1.18 -6.15 -10.95
N ASN A 127 -2.17 -5.35 -10.55
CA ASN A 127 -2.49 -4.06 -11.18
C ASN A 127 -2.04 -2.85 -10.35
N ALA A 128 -1.23 -3.06 -9.30
CA ALA A 128 -0.71 -1.97 -8.50
C ALA A 128 0.35 -1.17 -9.28
N HIS A 129 0.22 0.15 -9.32
CA HIS A 129 1.22 1.03 -9.94
C HIS A 129 2.56 0.98 -9.19
N TYR A 130 2.49 0.83 -7.87
CA TYR A 130 3.64 0.88 -6.99
C TYR A 130 3.58 -0.23 -5.95
N LEU A 131 4.75 -0.78 -5.61
CA LEU A 131 4.88 -1.80 -4.58
C LEU A 131 6.01 -1.45 -3.61
N VAL A 132 5.72 -1.45 -2.32
CA VAL A 132 6.67 -1.19 -1.25
C VAL A 132 6.80 -2.43 -0.39
N LEU A 133 8.03 -2.92 -0.24
CA LEU A 133 8.32 -4.11 0.54
C LEU A 133 9.09 -3.75 1.80
N PHE A 134 8.56 -4.17 2.94
CA PHE A 134 9.24 -4.11 4.22
C PHE A 134 9.96 -5.43 4.49
N LYS A 135 10.96 -5.36 5.38
CA LYS A 135 11.72 -6.52 5.81
C LYS A 135 10.80 -7.58 6.43
N ASN A 136 10.79 -8.77 5.84
CA ASN A 136 10.14 -9.95 6.40
C ASN A 136 11.20 -11.03 6.68
N ARG A 137 11.65 -11.16 7.92
CA ARG A 137 12.65 -12.18 8.30
C ARG A 137 12.10 -13.61 8.31
N ARG A 138 10.78 -13.76 8.47
CA ARG A 138 10.13 -15.07 8.70
C ARG A 138 9.99 -15.87 7.42
N ASP A 139 9.72 -15.22 6.29
CA ASP A 139 9.39 -15.91 5.05
C ASP A 139 10.06 -15.27 3.82
N GLN A 140 11.31 -15.67 3.57
CA GLN A 140 12.07 -15.26 2.38
C GLN A 140 11.55 -15.91 1.08
N SER A 141 10.73 -16.95 1.19
CA SER A 141 10.17 -17.63 0.01
C SER A 141 9.22 -16.71 -0.75
N GLN A 142 8.50 -15.84 -0.05
CA GLN A 142 7.64 -14.80 -0.64
C GLN A 142 8.45 -13.83 -1.52
N ILE A 143 9.59 -13.34 -1.02
CA ILE A 143 10.46 -12.44 -1.78
C ILE A 143 11.01 -13.14 -3.03
N THR A 144 11.36 -14.41 -2.90
CA THR A 144 11.83 -15.22 -4.04
C THR A 144 10.73 -15.42 -5.08
N HIS A 145 9.51 -15.72 -4.65
CA HIS A 145 8.36 -15.89 -5.53
C HIS A 145 8.00 -14.58 -6.24
N LEU A 146 8.00 -13.46 -5.52
CA LEU A 146 7.81 -12.14 -6.09
C LEU A 146 8.91 -11.82 -7.10
N GLY A 147 10.18 -12.04 -6.76
CA GLY A 147 11.31 -11.83 -7.67
C GLY A 147 11.18 -12.62 -8.98
N ARG A 148 10.62 -13.84 -8.93
CA ARG A 148 10.30 -14.63 -10.14
C ARG A 148 9.19 -14.01 -10.98
N GLN A 149 8.20 -13.37 -10.37
CA GLN A 149 7.13 -12.69 -11.08
C GLN A 149 7.61 -11.38 -11.73
N LEU A 150 8.42 -10.59 -11.02
CA LEU A 150 8.83 -9.26 -11.46
C LEU A 150 10.06 -9.29 -12.36
N TYR A 151 11.02 -10.14 -12.02
CA TYR A 151 12.30 -10.27 -12.72
C TYR A 151 12.63 -11.75 -12.96
N PRO A 152 11.85 -12.48 -13.81
CA PRO A 152 12.01 -13.92 -14.01
C PRO A 152 13.43 -14.38 -14.32
N ARG A 153 14.21 -13.55 -15.02
CA ARG A 153 15.59 -13.82 -15.43
C ARG A 153 16.66 -13.27 -14.47
N LYS A 154 16.27 -12.50 -13.44
CA LYS A 154 17.18 -11.78 -12.52
C LYS A 154 16.76 -11.91 -11.05
N VAL A 155 16.19 -13.06 -10.67
CA VAL A 155 15.68 -13.30 -9.30
C VAL A 155 16.76 -13.10 -8.23
N LYS A 156 17.98 -13.60 -8.47
CA LYS A 156 19.10 -13.46 -7.53
C LYS A 156 19.45 -11.99 -7.29
N PHE A 157 19.54 -11.21 -8.36
CA PHE A 157 19.77 -9.76 -8.28
C PHE A 157 18.66 -9.06 -7.49
N PHE A 158 17.39 -9.41 -7.73
CA PHE A 158 16.27 -8.88 -6.95
C PHE A 158 16.39 -9.21 -5.44
N GLN A 159 16.77 -10.45 -5.10
CA GLN A 159 16.97 -10.86 -3.71
C GLN A 159 18.13 -10.09 -3.05
N GLU A 160 19.23 -9.90 -3.76
CA GLU A 160 20.41 -9.15 -3.29
C GLU A 160 20.05 -7.68 -3.05
N CYS A 161 19.36 -7.05 -4.00
CA CYS A 161 18.80 -5.71 -3.82
C CYS A 161 17.91 -5.67 -2.57
N TYR A 162 16.86 -6.50 -2.50
CA TYR A 162 15.98 -6.54 -1.34
C TYR A 162 16.74 -6.69 -0.01
N ALA A 163 17.72 -7.60 0.04
CA ALA A 163 18.56 -7.81 1.22
C ALA A 163 19.37 -6.55 1.58
N ASP A 164 19.93 -5.87 0.59
CA ASP A 164 20.73 -4.66 0.75
C ASP A 164 19.92 -3.51 1.36
N ALA A 165 18.83 -3.01 0.74
CA ALA A 165 18.14 -1.88 1.40
C ALA A 165 17.32 -2.29 2.63
N THR A 166 16.97 -3.57 2.82
CA THR A 166 16.43 -4.02 4.12
C THR A 166 17.52 -4.34 5.16
N HIS A 167 18.80 -4.19 4.83
CA HIS A 167 19.92 -4.44 5.75
C HIS A 167 19.90 -3.46 6.94
N ILE A 168 19.63 -2.18 6.65
CA ILE A 168 19.35 -1.12 7.63
C ILE A 168 17.81 -0.96 7.71
N LYS A 169 17.25 -0.43 8.81
CA LYS A 169 15.80 -0.19 8.96
C LYS A 169 15.28 0.82 7.90
N THR A 170 15.23 0.50 6.59
CA THR A 170 14.64 1.39 5.58
C THR A 170 14.12 0.64 4.33
N LEU A 171 12.81 0.73 4.16
CA LEU A 171 11.97 0.71 2.96
C LEU A 171 12.58 0.50 1.54
N TRP A 172 12.02 -0.45 0.77
CA TRP A 172 12.16 -0.55 -0.71
C TRP A 172 10.88 -0.12 -1.42
N ILE A 173 10.96 0.70 -2.47
CA ILE A 173 9.85 1.02 -3.38
C ILE A 173 10.20 0.51 -4.79
N LEU A 174 9.37 -0.37 -5.33
CA LEU A 174 9.36 -0.83 -6.71
C LEU A 174 8.35 0.01 -7.50
N THR A 175 8.82 0.57 -8.61
CA THR A 175 8.01 1.22 -9.64
C THR A 175 8.08 0.33 -10.89
N TYR A 176 6.94 -0.05 -11.47
CA TYR A 176 6.90 -0.72 -12.78
C TYR A 176 6.91 0.29 -13.91
#